data_AF-A0A5C8LN26-F1
#
_entry.id   AF-A0A5C8LN26-F1
#
_cell.length_a   1.000
_cell.length_b   1.000
_cell.length_c   1.000
_cell.angle_alpha   90.00
_cell.angle_beta   90.00
_cell.angle_gamma   90.00
#
_symmetry.space_group_name_H-M   'P 1'
#
loop_
_entity.id
_entity.type
_entity.pdbx_description
1 polymer ?
#
loop_
_entity_poly.entity_id
_entity_poly.type
_entity_poly.pdbx_seq_one_letter_code
_entity_poly.pdbx_strand_id
1 'polypeptide(L)'
;MEEPARFRAFDLSAWPSLIEQGDEAELRQRIYHLFAAFKFEGGNAESLLIYYHSILQTIYSVLHKRGKYVQEVFAETEALEMALIPKTIRQMEEWAVRVTGVVSRYVKTDEDSIVRRVKDYIHAHLDDRIERRELAELVHLNPAYLSRLFKKETGESLTEYILIQKMKLSQQLLRGSSKPISEIAQVAGYSNLSYFSKAFKKMFNVSPMTYRKGSL
;
A
#
# COMPACT_ATOMS: atom_id res chain seq x y z
N MET A 1 -6.13 44.27 28.61
CA MET A 1 -6.85 43.47 27.58
C MET A 1 -6.06 42.21 27.42
N GLU A 2 -6.55 41.10 27.97
CA GLU A 2 -5.98 39.78 27.71
C GLU A 2 -6.20 39.44 26.23
N GLU A 3 -5.13 39.00 25.58
CA GLU A 3 -5.20 38.46 24.22
C GLU A 3 -6.19 37.28 24.25
N PRO A 4 -7.23 37.23 23.39
CA PRO A 4 -8.14 36.10 23.38
C PRO A 4 -7.31 34.84 23.14
N ALA A 5 -7.49 33.83 24.00
CA ALA A 5 -6.76 32.57 23.94
C ALA A 5 -6.72 32.07 22.50
N ARG A 6 -5.55 32.20 21.85
CA ARG A 6 -5.33 31.65 20.52
C ARG A 6 -5.60 30.16 20.63
N PHE A 7 -6.69 29.73 20.02
CA PHE A 7 -7.10 28.35 19.88
C PHE A 7 -5.85 27.53 19.48
N ARG A 8 -5.45 26.56 20.32
CA ARG A 8 -4.22 25.77 20.07
C ARG A 8 -4.36 25.09 18.72
N ALA A 9 -3.33 25.17 17.87
CA ALA A 9 -3.31 24.46 16.60
C ALA A 9 -3.58 22.96 16.84
N PHE A 10 -4.60 22.41 16.17
CA PHE A 10 -4.95 20.99 16.29
C PHE A 10 -3.98 20.13 15.52
N ASP A 11 -3.54 19.05 16.15
CA ASP A 11 -2.56 18.16 15.59
C ASP A 11 -3.25 17.05 14.77
N LEU A 12 -3.35 17.27 13.46
CA LEU A 12 -3.75 16.25 12.49
C LEU A 12 -2.54 15.54 11.85
N SER A 13 -1.31 15.75 12.35
CA SER A 13 -0.08 15.27 11.69
C SER A 13 -0.03 13.75 11.50
N ALA A 14 -0.67 13.00 12.39
CA ALA A 14 -0.74 11.54 12.32
C ALA A 14 -1.82 11.01 11.36
N TRP A 15 -2.83 11.82 11.01
CA TRP A 15 -3.99 11.37 10.25
C TRP A 15 -3.65 10.84 8.85
N PRO A 16 -2.76 11.47 8.06
CA PRO A 16 -2.37 10.91 6.77
C PRO A 16 -1.89 9.47 6.87
N SER A 17 -1.05 9.16 7.86
CA SER A 17 -0.50 7.81 8.06
C SER A 17 -1.58 6.82 8.48
N LEU A 18 -2.53 7.22 9.34
CA LEU A 18 -3.63 6.36 9.77
C LEU A 18 -4.58 6.02 8.62
N ILE A 19 -4.93 7.03 7.81
CA ILE A 19 -5.75 6.85 6.60
C ILE A 19 -5.05 5.86 5.66
N GLU A 20 -3.74 6.04 5.41
CA GLU A 20 -2.94 5.18 4.54
C GLU A 20 -2.75 3.76 5.06
N GLN A 21 -2.83 3.55 6.37
CA GLN A 21 -2.67 2.23 6.98
C GLN A 21 -3.97 1.43 7.02
N GLY A 22 -5.12 2.05 6.78
CA GLY A 22 -6.40 1.34 6.95
C GLY A 22 -6.85 1.27 8.41
N ASP A 23 -6.22 2.00 9.34
CA ASP A 23 -6.52 1.90 10.78
C ASP A 23 -7.75 2.75 11.14
N GLU A 24 -8.92 2.28 10.69
CA GLU A 24 -10.21 2.94 10.93
C GLU A 24 -10.55 3.05 12.42
N ALA A 25 -10.07 2.11 13.25
CA ALA A 25 -10.36 2.08 14.67
C ALA A 25 -9.64 3.23 15.39
N GLU A 26 -8.32 3.34 15.20
CA GLU A 26 -7.51 4.42 15.77
C GLU A 26 -7.96 5.78 15.22
N LEU A 27 -8.26 5.86 13.92
CA LEU A 27 -8.71 7.12 13.30
C LEU A 27 -10.04 7.60 13.89
N ARG A 28 -11.01 6.69 14.06
CA ARG A 28 -12.28 6.98 14.73
C ARG A 28 -12.08 7.42 16.17
N GLN A 29 -11.20 6.74 16.91
CA GLN A 29 -10.87 7.11 18.28
C GLN A 29 -10.31 8.54 18.33
N ARG A 30 -9.38 8.90 17.44
CA ARG A 30 -8.82 10.26 17.37
C ARG A 30 -9.86 11.31 17.02
N ILE A 31 -10.77 11.01 16.09
CA ILE A 31 -11.88 11.90 15.74
C ILE A 31 -12.75 12.17 16.98
N TYR A 32 -13.11 11.14 17.74
CA TYR A 32 -13.92 11.32 18.95
C TYR A 32 -13.19 12.14 20.03
N HIS A 33 -11.90 11.89 20.25
CA HIS A 33 -11.10 12.69 21.19
C HIS A 33 -11.01 14.16 20.76
N LEU A 34 -10.84 14.41 19.46
CA LEU A 34 -10.79 15.75 18.88
C LEU A 34 -12.09 16.52 19.15
N PHE A 35 -13.23 15.94 18.82
CA PHE A 35 -14.53 16.60 19.01
C PHE A 35 -14.97 16.65 20.47
N ALA A 36 -14.49 15.75 21.34
CA ALA A 36 -14.67 15.87 22.79
C ALA A 36 -13.90 17.07 23.36
N ALA A 37 -12.63 17.25 22.97
CA ALA A 37 -11.83 18.41 23.35
C ALA A 37 -12.44 19.72 22.81
N PHE A 38 -12.91 19.72 21.56
CA PHE A 38 -13.61 20.86 20.95
C PHE A 38 -14.83 21.33 21.77
N LYS A 39 -15.66 20.37 22.24
CA LYS A 39 -16.83 20.66 23.07
C LYS A 39 -16.41 21.25 24.43
N PHE A 40 -15.34 20.73 25.03
CA PHE A 40 -14.83 21.19 26.32
C PHE A 40 -14.22 22.60 26.25
N GLU A 41 -13.49 22.91 25.17
CA GLU A 41 -12.81 24.19 24.97
C GLU A 41 -13.75 25.32 24.48
N GLY A 42 -15.04 25.05 24.29
CA GLY A 42 -16.02 26.06 23.86
C GLY A 42 -15.87 26.49 22.40
N GLY A 43 -15.53 25.54 21.51
CA GLY A 43 -15.34 25.82 20.09
C GLY A 43 -16.55 26.49 19.42
N ASN A 44 -16.27 27.40 18.49
CA ASN A 44 -17.28 28.20 17.78
C ASN A 44 -17.42 27.76 16.30
N ALA A 45 -18.30 28.43 15.55
CA ALA A 45 -18.54 28.11 14.14
C ALA A 45 -17.30 28.31 13.25
N GLU A 46 -16.46 29.32 13.54
CA GLU A 46 -15.23 29.59 12.81
C GLU A 46 -14.21 28.46 13.01
N SER A 47 -14.00 28.05 14.27
CA SER A 47 -13.17 26.90 14.61
C SER A 47 -13.66 25.64 13.91
N LEU A 48 -14.97 25.37 13.92
CA LEU A 48 -15.58 24.22 13.25
C LEU A 48 -15.29 24.20 11.73
N LEU A 49 -15.34 25.37 11.09
CA LEU A 49 -15.00 25.52 9.67
C LEU A 49 -13.51 25.26 9.40
N ILE A 50 -12.62 25.69 10.30
CA ILE A 50 -11.19 25.39 10.21
C ILE A 50 -10.95 23.87 10.28
N TYR A 51 -11.68 23.13 11.12
CA TYR A 51 -11.59 21.66 11.17
C TYR A 51 -12.01 21.01 9.87
N TYR A 52 -13.12 21.44 9.30
CA TYR A 52 -13.61 20.95 8.01
C TYR A 52 -12.53 21.08 6.92
N HIS A 53 -11.96 22.28 6.77
CA HIS A 53 -10.92 22.51 5.77
C HIS A 53 -9.63 21.73 6.05
N SER A 54 -9.25 21.59 7.33
CA SER A 54 -8.05 20.84 7.72
C SER A 54 -8.17 19.35 7.40
N ILE A 55 -9.35 18.76 7.66
CA ILE A 55 -9.65 17.36 7.33
C ILE A 55 -9.68 17.16 5.81
N LEU A 56 -10.34 18.05 5.07
CA LEU A 56 -10.32 18.02 3.60
C LEU A 56 -8.90 18.13 3.04
N GLN A 57 -8.10 19.06 3.56
CA GLN A 57 -6.71 19.24 3.14
C GLN A 57 -5.89 17.97 3.39
N THR A 58 -6.07 17.30 4.53
CA THR A 58 -5.36 16.05 4.80
C THR A 58 -5.84 14.93 3.87
N ILE A 59 -7.14 14.78 3.63
CA ILE A 59 -7.70 13.81 2.66
C ILE A 59 -7.13 14.07 1.26
N TYR A 60 -7.19 15.30 0.76
CA TYR A 60 -6.69 15.65 -0.57
C TYR A 60 -5.18 15.43 -0.68
N SER A 61 -4.42 15.69 0.38
CA SER A 61 -2.99 15.39 0.38
C SER A 61 -2.69 13.90 0.27
N VAL A 62 -3.49 13.03 0.90
CA VAL A 62 -3.36 11.57 0.81
C VAL A 62 -3.72 11.09 -0.59
N LEU A 63 -4.85 11.55 -1.13
CA LEU A 63 -5.29 11.18 -2.48
C LEU A 63 -4.31 11.64 -3.56
N HIS A 64 -3.84 12.90 -3.47
CA HIS A 64 -2.91 13.46 -4.44
C HIS A 64 -1.55 12.73 -4.45
N LYS A 65 -1.01 12.37 -3.28
CA LYS A 65 0.21 11.56 -3.18
C LYS A 65 0.10 10.19 -3.87
N ARG A 66 -1.13 9.69 -4.04
CA ARG A 66 -1.46 8.42 -4.71
C ARG A 66 -1.91 8.60 -6.16
N GLY A 67 -1.91 9.83 -6.68
CA GLY A 67 -2.39 10.13 -8.03
C GLY A 67 -3.89 9.87 -8.20
N LYS A 68 -4.66 9.92 -7.11
CA LYS A 68 -6.10 9.66 -7.09
C LYS A 68 -6.88 10.96 -7.00
N TYR A 69 -8.02 10.98 -7.68
CA TYR A 69 -8.96 12.09 -7.64
C TYR A 69 -10.17 11.78 -6.75
N VAL A 70 -10.78 12.83 -6.20
CA VAL A 70 -11.92 12.71 -5.28
C VAL A 70 -13.07 11.94 -5.93
N GLN A 71 -13.36 12.19 -7.21
CA GLN A 71 -14.45 11.50 -7.93
C GLN A 71 -14.20 10.00 -8.14
N GLU A 72 -12.95 9.53 -8.10
CA GLU A 72 -12.67 8.09 -8.17
C GLU A 72 -12.94 7.39 -6.83
N VAL A 73 -12.86 8.14 -5.73
CA VAL A 73 -12.95 7.61 -4.36
C VAL A 73 -14.36 7.74 -3.82
N PHE A 74 -15.02 8.85 -4.12
CA PHE A 74 -16.36 9.18 -3.68
C PHE A 74 -17.29 9.13 -4.88
N ALA A 75 -17.99 8.01 -5.06
CA ALA A 75 -19.04 7.90 -6.06
C ALA A 75 -20.18 8.85 -5.70
N GLU A 76 -20.94 9.34 -6.69
CA GLU A 76 -21.82 10.52 -6.63
C GLU A 76 -22.52 10.79 -5.29
N THR A 77 -23.11 9.77 -4.64
CA THR A 77 -23.79 9.89 -3.34
C THR A 77 -22.87 10.38 -2.21
N GLU A 78 -21.64 9.89 -2.13
CA GLU A 78 -20.68 10.24 -1.07
C GLU A 78 -19.98 11.57 -1.38
N ALA A 79 -19.80 11.88 -2.68
CA ALA A 79 -19.28 13.18 -3.11
C ALA A 79 -20.23 14.34 -2.76
N LEU A 80 -21.55 14.11 -2.87
CA LEU A 80 -22.56 15.07 -2.43
C LEU A 80 -22.49 15.32 -0.91
N GLU A 81 -22.21 14.29 -0.11
CA GLU A 81 -22.00 14.47 1.33
C GLU A 81 -20.72 15.26 1.66
N MET A 82 -19.67 15.16 0.82
CA MET A 82 -18.49 16.02 0.94
C MET A 82 -18.75 17.48 0.57
N ALA A 83 -19.74 17.77 -0.27
CA ALA A 83 -20.08 19.13 -0.68
C ALA A 83 -20.87 19.90 0.39
N LEU A 84 -21.48 19.19 1.34
CA LEU A 84 -22.24 19.79 2.43
C LEU A 84 -21.33 20.06 3.63
N ILE A 85 -21.15 21.34 3.98
CA ILE A 85 -20.44 21.74 5.20
C ILE A 85 -21.30 21.35 6.42
N PRO A 86 -20.81 20.46 7.30
CA PRO A 86 -21.54 20.08 8.52
C PRO A 86 -21.76 21.31 9.42
N LYS A 87 -23.01 21.52 9.87
CA LYS A 87 -23.41 22.75 10.58
C LYS A 87 -23.42 22.62 12.10
N THR A 88 -23.25 21.40 12.61
CA THR A 88 -23.21 21.10 14.04
C THR A 88 -21.99 20.25 14.35
N ILE A 89 -21.54 20.29 15.60
CA ILE A 89 -20.41 19.46 16.07
C ILE A 89 -20.68 17.98 15.81
N ARG A 90 -21.91 17.52 16.10
CA ARG A 90 -22.34 16.15 15.84
C ARG A 90 -22.24 15.78 14.36
N GLN A 91 -22.78 16.64 13.48
CA GLN A 91 -22.70 16.39 12.04
C GLN A 91 -21.25 16.38 11.55
N MET A 92 -20.38 17.23 12.10
CA MET A 92 -18.96 17.28 11.74
C MET A 92 -18.21 16.02 12.19
N GLU A 93 -18.48 15.54 13.39
CA GLU A 93 -17.92 14.31 13.94
C GLU A 93 -18.34 13.11 13.07
N GLU A 94 -19.64 12.98 12.79
CA GLU A 94 -20.18 11.93 11.92
C GLU A 94 -19.62 12.01 10.49
N TRP A 95 -19.52 13.22 9.93
CA TRP A 95 -18.91 13.47 8.62
C TRP A 95 -17.44 13.06 8.60
N ALA A 96 -16.64 13.50 9.57
CA ALA A 96 -15.22 13.18 9.66
C ALA A 96 -14.97 11.67 9.69
N VAL A 97 -15.75 10.93 10.51
CA VAL A 97 -15.67 9.47 10.56
C VAL A 97 -16.02 8.84 9.21
N ARG A 98 -17.08 9.31 8.55
CA ARG A 98 -17.48 8.79 7.24
C ARG A 98 -16.43 9.03 6.17
N VAL A 99 -16.02 10.28 5.96
CA VAL A 99 -15.13 10.64 4.85
C VAL A 99 -13.74 10.02 5.00
N THR A 100 -13.21 9.99 6.22
CA THR A 100 -11.91 9.37 6.47
C THR A 100 -11.97 7.86 6.33
N GLY A 101 -13.07 7.23 6.75
CA GLY A 101 -13.31 5.79 6.55
C GLY A 101 -13.41 5.41 5.07
N VAL A 102 -14.14 6.18 4.26
CA VAL A 102 -14.24 5.94 2.80
C VAL A 102 -12.86 5.97 2.14
N VAL A 103 -12.08 7.02 2.42
CA VAL A 103 -10.72 7.16 1.86
C VAL A 103 -9.82 6.01 2.33
N SER A 104 -9.88 5.65 3.61
CA SER A 104 -9.06 4.59 4.17
C SER A 104 -9.35 3.22 3.53
N ARG A 105 -10.63 2.86 3.35
CA ARG A 105 -11.03 1.63 2.63
C ARG A 105 -10.63 1.63 1.18
N TYR A 106 -10.82 2.75 0.49
CA TYR A 106 -10.42 2.90 -0.90
C TYR A 106 -8.92 2.68 -1.05
N VAL A 107 -8.13 3.38 -0.23
CA VAL A 107 -6.67 3.26 -0.20
C VAL A 107 -6.24 1.82 0.00
N LYS A 108 -6.83 1.13 0.99
CA LYS A 108 -6.49 -0.27 1.25
C LYS A 108 -6.82 -1.20 0.07
N THR A 109 -8.01 -1.02 -0.52
CA THR A 109 -8.46 -1.83 -1.66
C THR A 109 -7.60 -1.60 -2.90
N ASP A 110 -7.20 -0.35 -3.16
CA ASP A 110 -6.30 0.03 -4.25
C ASP A 110 -4.92 -0.60 -4.07
N GLU A 111 -4.36 -0.54 -2.86
CA GLU A 111 -3.08 -1.19 -2.51
C GLU A 111 -3.10 -2.71 -2.73
N ASP A 112 -4.16 -3.39 -2.26
CA ASP A 112 -4.32 -4.84 -2.44
C ASP A 112 -4.43 -5.21 -3.93
N SER A 113 -5.15 -4.38 -4.71
CA SER A 113 -5.28 -4.53 -6.16
C SER A 113 -3.93 -4.36 -6.87
N ILE A 114 -3.15 -3.34 -6.50
CA ILE A 114 -1.81 -3.08 -7.04
C ILE A 114 -0.90 -4.29 -6.79
N VAL A 115 -0.83 -4.78 -5.55
CA VAL A 115 0.03 -5.92 -5.20
C VAL A 115 -0.40 -7.18 -5.95
N ARG A 116 -1.70 -7.41 -6.11
CA ARG A 116 -2.22 -8.53 -6.91
C ARG A 116 -1.78 -8.43 -8.37
N ARG A 117 -1.99 -7.30 -9.03
CA ARG A 117 -1.58 -7.06 -10.42
C ARG A 117 -0.08 -7.28 -10.63
N VAL A 118 0.74 -6.85 -9.68
CA VAL A 118 2.20 -7.06 -9.71
C VAL A 118 2.54 -8.55 -9.59
N LYS A 119 1.88 -9.30 -8.68
CA LYS A 119 2.08 -10.75 -8.57
C LYS A 119 1.67 -11.47 -9.85
N ASP A 120 0.51 -11.13 -10.40
CA ASP A 120 0.00 -11.73 -11.64
C ASP A 120 0.97 -11.51 -12.80
N TYR A 121 1.50 -10.28 -12.93
CA TYR A 121 2.51 -9.96 -13.93
C TYR A 121 3.79 -10.76 -13.74
N ILE A 122 4.30 -10.85 -12.51
CA ILE A 122 5.50 -11.62 -12.19
C ILE A 122 5.30 -13.09 -12.58
N HIS A 123 4.15 -13.68 -12.23
CA HIS A 123 3.84 -15.07 -12.55
C HIS A 123 3.74 -15.34 -14.05
N ALA A 124 3.18 -14.39 -14.81
CA ALA A 124 3.06 -14.49 -16.26
C ALA A 124 4.40 -14.35 -17.00
N HIS A 125 5.44 -13.77 -16.38
CA HIS A 125 6.72 -13.44 -17.01
C HIS A 125 7.93 -14.01 -16.26
N LEU A 126 7.78 -15.14 -15.55
CA LEU A 126 8.87 -15.73 -14.76
C LEU A 126 10.05 -16.22 -15.61
N ASP A 127 9.82 -16.55 -16.86
CA ASP A 127 10.82 -16.94 -17.86
C ASP A 127 11.60 -15.75 -18.45
N ASP A 128 11.06 -14.54 -18.34
CA ASP A 128 11.66 -13.31 -18.84
C ASP A 128 12.44 -12.52 -17.77
N ARG A 129 13.19 -11.50 -18.21
CA ARG A 129 13.82 -10.54 -17.32
C ARG A 129 12.77 -9.55 -16.82
N ILE A 130 12.44 -9.62 -15.54
CA ILE A 130 11.53 -8.69 -14.88
C ILE A 130 12.31 -7.53 -14.26
N GLU A 131 11.98 -6.30 -14.63
CA GLU A 131 12.58 -5.12 -14.02
C GLU A 131 11.64 -4.43 -13.03
N ARG A 132 12.20 -3.91 -11.92
CA ARG A 132 11.39 -3.16 -10.93
C ARG A 132 10.72 -1.92 -11.53
N ARG A 133 11.35 -1.30 -12.53
CA ARG A 133 10.83 -0.10 -13.20
C ARG A 133 9.57 -0.43 -14.00
N GLU A 134 9.64 -1.49 -14.79
CA GLU A 134 8.52 -2.03 -15.56
C GLU A 134 7.31 -2.37 -14.66
N LEU A 135 7.55 -3.06 -13.54
CA LEU A 135 6.49 -3.35 -12.57
C LEU A 135 5.87 -2.08 -11.96
N ALA A 136 6.66 -1.02 -11.77
CA ALA A 136 6.18 0.25 -11.25
C ALA A 136 5.36 1.01 -12.30
N GLU A 137 5.81 1.00 -13.56
CA GLU A 137 5.09 1.59 -14.69
C GLU A 137 3.73 0.90 -14.94
N LEU A 138 3.68 -0.44 -14.83
CA LEU A 138 2.45 -1.25 -14.92
C LEU A 138 1.33 -0.76 -13.99
N VAL A 139 1.69 -0.31 -12.79
CA VAL A 139 0.75 0.14 -11.76
C VAL A 139 0.81 1.66 -11.54
N HIS A 140 1.46 2.40 -12.44
CA HIS A 140 1.59 3.85 -12.39
C HIS A 140 2.17 4.41 -11.08
N LEU A 141 3.11 3.70 -10.49
CA LEU A 141 3.79 4.11 -9.25
C LEU A 141 5.27 4.40 -9.49
N ASN A 142 5.87 5.14 -8.56
CA ASN A 142 7.33 5.20 -8.52
C ASN A 142 7.91 3.87 -7.97
N PRO A 143 9.10 3.43 -8.43
CA PRO A 143 9.67 2.13 -8.03
C PRO A 143 9.95 1.99 -6.53
N ALA A 144 10.29 3.09 -5.85
CA ALA A 144 10.59 3.07 -4.42
C ALA A 144 9.32 2.84 -3.58
N TYR A 145 8.21 3.48 -3.96
CA TYR A 145 6.91 3.33 -3.34
C TYR A 145 6.36 1.94 -3.58
N LEU A 146 6.40 1.43 -4.82
CA LEU A 146 6.01 0.05 -5.11
C LEU A 146 6.80 -0.95 -4.24
N SER A 147 8.11 -0.77 -4.10
CA SER A 147 8.93 -1.67 -3.28
C SER A 147 8.52 -1.67 -1.80
N ARG A 148 8.22 -0.48 -1.24
CA ARG A 148 7.73 -0.34 0.16
C ARG A 148 6.34 -0.94 0.32
N LEU A 149 5.44 -0.63 -0.62
CA LEU A 149 4.08 -1.14 -0.63
C LEU A 149 4.06 -2.67 -0.69
N PHE A 150 4.79 -3.25 -1.63
CA PHE A 150 4.86 -4.71 -1.77
C PHE A 150 5.38 -5.37 -0.50
N LYS A 151 6.41 -4.81 0.14
CA LYS A 151 6.93 -5.32 1.41
C LYS A 151 5.93 -5.18 2.56
N LYS A 152 5.24 -4.04 2.66
CA LYS A 152 4.18 -3.80 3.66
C LYS A 152 3.10 -4.87 3.55
N GLU A 153 2.65 -5.15 2.34
CA GLU A 153 1.51 -6.04 2.07
C GLU A 153 1.86 -7.53 2.06
N THR A 154 3.08 -7.89 1.68
CA THR A 154 3.48 -9.30 1.53
C THR A 154 4.41 -9.80 2.62
N GLY A 155 5.02 -8.90 3.41
CA GLY A 155 6.07 -9.22 4.37
C GLY A 155 7.46 -9.41 3.74
N GLU A 156 7.56 -9.57 2.42
CA GLU A 156 8.80 -9.85 1.69
C GLU A 156 9.16 -8.72 0.73
N SER A 157 10.45 -8.54 0.43
CA SER A 157 10.83 -7.55 -0.58
C SER A 157 10.42 -8.00 -1.98
N LEU A 158 10.08 -7.06 -2.87
CA LEU A 158 9.71 -7.36 -4.26
C LEU A 158 10.79 -8.20 -4.98
N THR A 159 12.06 -7.87 -4.80
CA THR A 159 13.19 -8.61 -5.40
C THR A 159 13.28 -10.04 -4.88
N GLU A 160 13.09 -10.24 -3.57
CA GLU A 160 13.11 -11.56 -2.94
C GLU A 160 11.94 -12.42 -3.40
N TYR A 161 10.75 -11.83 -3.50
CA TYR A 161 9.57 -12.49 -4.03
C TYR A 161 9.81 -13.00 -5.46
N ILE A 162 10.30 -12.15 -6.36
CA ILE A 162 10.63 -12.53 -7.75
C ILE A 162 11.64 -13.68 -7.77
N LEU A 163 12.70 -13.59 -6.95
CA LEU A 163 13.73 -14.62 -6.86
C LEU A 163 13.16 -15.97 -6.40
N ILE A 164 12.30 -15.96 -5.38
CA ILE A 164 11.63 -17.16 -4.86
C ILE A 164 10.75 -17.79 -5.94
N GLN A 165 9.96 -16.99 -6.67
CA GLN A 165 9.10 -17.51 -7.74
C GLN A 165 9.94 -18.10 -8.89
N LYS A 166 11.02 -17.44 -9.29
CA LYS A 166 11.97 -17.94 -10.31
C LYS A 166 12.68 -19.22 -9.88
N MET A 167 13.02 -19.36 -8.59
CA MET A 167 13.56 -20.60 -8.05
C MET A 167 12.54 -21.75 -8.06
N LYS A 168 11.27 -21.47 -7.76
CA LYS A 168 10.18 -22.46 -7.87
C LYS A 168 9.97 -22.90 -9.32
N LEU A 169 10.01 -21.97 -10.29
CA LEU A 169 9.98 -22.31 -11.71
C LEU A 169 11.18 -23.20 -12.08
N SER A 170 12.38 -22.86 -11.60
CA SER A 170 13.58 -23.66 -11.83
C SER A 170 13.45 -25.09 -11.32
N GLN A 171 12.85 -25.26 -10.14
CA GLN A 171 12.53 -26.56 -9.58
C GLN A 171 11.62 -27.38 -10.52
N GLN A 172 10.55 -26.75 -11.05
CA GLN A 172 9.65 -27.38 -12.00
C GLN A 172 10.37 -27.76 -13.31
N LEU A 173 11.18 -26.87 -13.87
CA LEU A 173 11.96 -27.12 -15.09
C LEU A 173 13.00 -28.24 -14.92
N LEU A 174 13.61 -28.36 -13.75
CA LEU A 174 14.58 -29.42 -13.46
C LEU A 174 13.94 -30.82 -13.48
N ARG A 175 12.68 -30.93 -13.05
CA ARG A 175 11.91 -32.18 -13.02
C ARG A 175 11.19 -32.48 -14.34
N GLY A 176 10.69 -31.45 -15.02
CA GLY A 176 9.79 -31.59 -16.16
C GLY A 176 10.42 -31.35 -17.54
N SER A 177 11.72 -31.00 -17.61
CA SER A 177 12.37 -30.70 -18.90
C SER A 177 13.80 -31.23 -18.99
N SER A 178 14.27 -31.38 -20.24
CA SER A 178 15.66 -31.71 -20.57
C SER A 178 16.57 -30.47 -20.72
N LYS A 179 16.07 -29.26 -20.43
CA LYS A 179 16.83 -28.01 -20.59
C LYS A 179 18.16 -28.08 -19.81
N PRO A 180 19.29 -27.59 -20.35
CA PRO A 180 20.54 -27.49 -19.61
C PRO A 180 20.36 -26.71 -18.29
N ILE A 181 21.03 -27.15 -17.21
CA ILE A 181 20.94 -26.46 -15.90
C ILE A 181 21.47 -25.02 -16.02
N SER A 182 22.41 -24.75 -16.94
CA SER A 182 22.89 -23.42 -17.27
C SER A 182 21.78 -22.50 -17.81
N GLU A 183 20.90 -23.00 -18.69
CA GLU A 183 19.76 -22.23 -19.21
C GLU A 183 18.72 -21.98 -18.10
N ILE A 184 18.45 -22.98 -17.27
CA ILE A 184 17.54 -22.83 -16.12
C ILE A 184 18.10 -21.80 -15.14
N ALA A 185 19.41 -21.77 -14.91
CA ALA A 185 20.05 -20.76 -14.08
C ALA A 185 19.86 -19.34 -14.65
N GLN A 186 19.97 -19.18 -15.97
CA GLN A 186 19.73 -17.89 -16.63
C GLN A 186 18.28 -17.42 -16.46
N VAL A 187 17.30 -18.32 -16.65
CA VAL A 187 15.87 -18.03 -16.38
C VAL A 187 15.68 -17.57 -14.93
N ALA A 188 16.38 -18.20 -13.99
CA ALA A 188 16.36 -17.83 -12.59
C ALA A 188 17.03 -16.48 -12.26
N GLY A 189 17.66 -15.83 -13.24
CA GLY A 189 18.37 -14.56 -13.09
C GLY A 189 19.84 -14.71 -12.68
N TYR A 190 20.42 -15.91 -12.78
CA TYR A 190 21.82 -16.17 -12.43
C TYR A 190 22.69 -16.30 -13.68
N SER A 191 23.66 -15.40 -13.81
CA SER A 191 24.72 -15.49 -14.83
C SER A 191 25.78 -16.54 -14.49
N ASN A 192 25.89 -16.95 -13.22
CA ASN A 192 26.89 -17.90 -12.76
C ASN A 192 26.24 -19.14 -12.13
N LEU A 193 26.51 -20.30 -12.75
CA LEU A 193 25.94 -21.59 -12.39
C LEU A 193 26.30 -22.05 -10.96
N SER A 194 27.49 -21.71 -10.47
CA SER A 194 27.92 -22.05 -9.12
C SER A 194 27.12 -21.30 -8.06
N TYR A 195 26.81 -20.02 -8.30
CA TYR A 195 25.95 -19.25 -7.41
C TYR A 195 24.50 -19.75 -7.44
N PHE A 196 23.97 -20.03 -8.64
CA PHE A 196 22.65 -20.66 -8.77
C PHE A 196 22.59 -21.97 -7.98
N SER A 197 23.56 -22.86 -8.16
CA SER A 197 23.57 -24.17 -7.50
C SER A 197 23.63 -24.06 -5.98
N LYS A 198 24.40 -23.10 -5.45
CA LYS A 198 24.44 -22.80 -4.01
C LYS A 198 23.10 -22.27 -3.50
N ALA A 199 22.50 -21.32 -4.22
CA ALA A 199 21.22 -20.72 -3.84
C ALA A 199 20.07 -21.75 -3.90
N PHE A 200 20.01 -22.54 -4.97
CA PHE A 200 19.06 -23.63 -5.12
C PHE A 200 19.21 -24.66 -4.00
N LYS A 201 20.44 -25.09 -3.70
CA LYS A 201 20.70 -26.02 -2.59
C LYS A 201 20.30 -25.42 -1.24
N LYS A 202 20.53 -24.13 -1.01
CA LYS A 202 20.09 -23.46 0.22
C LYS A 202 18.56 -23.45 0.35
N MET A 203 17.84 -23.28 -0.76
CA MET A 203 16.38 -23.20 -0.76
C MET A 203 15.69 -24.56 -0.70
N PHE A 204 16.23 -25.57 -1.39
CA PHE A 204 15.59 -26.89 -1.55
C PHE A 204 16.36 -28.04 -0.90
N ASN A 205 17.43 -27.75 -0.15
CA ASN A 205 18.32 -28.70 0.54
C ASN A 205 19.05 -29.72 -0.34
N VAL A 206 18.89 -29.67 -1.67
CA VAL A 206 19.57 -30.56 -2.62
C VAL A 206 20.11 -29.79 -3.81
N SER A 207 21.16 -30.31 -4.46
CA SER A 207 21.71 -29.65 -5.65
C SER A 207 20.74 -29.74 -6.85
N PRO A 208 20.78 -28.79 -7.81
CA PRO A 208 19.95 -28.87 -9.02
C PRO A 208 20.08 -30.20 -9.78
N MET A 209 21.32 -30.72 -9.86
CA MET A 209 21.61 -31.98 -10.56
C MET A 209 21.05 -33.19 -9.82
N THR A 210 21.18 -33.22 -8.49
CA THR A 210 20.59 -34.25 -7.63
C THR A 210 19.07 -34.22 -7.74
N TYR A 211 18.48 -33.02 -7.70
CA TYR A 211 17.03 -32.83 -7.82
C TYR A 211 16.51 -33.37 -9.17
N ARG A 212 17.19 -33.07 -10.28
CA ARG A 212 16.83 -33.59 -11.61
C ARG A 212 16.90 -35.11 -11.71
N LYS A 213 17.91 -35.73 -11.11
CA LYS A 213 18.09 -37.20 -11.17
C LYS A 213 17.00 -37.97 -10.41
N GLY A 214 16.09 -37.28 -9.71
CA GLY A 214 15.01 -37.92 -8.96
C GLY A 214 15.51 -38.80 -7.82
N SER A 215 16.72 -38.55 -7.31
CA SER A 215 17.33 -39.34 -6.24
C SER A 215 16.82 -38.93 -4.85
N LEU A 216 15.50 -38.79 -4.72
CA LEU A 216 14.78 -38.54 -3.47
C LEU A 216 13.70 -39.61 -3.30
#